data_AF-G5E0S9-F1
#
_entry.id   AF-G5E0S9-F1
#
_cell.length_a   1.000
_cell.length_b   1.000
_cell.length_c   1.000
_cell.angle_alpha   90.00
_cell.angle_beta   90.00
_cell.angle_gamma   90.00
#
_symmetry.space_group_name_H-M   'P 1'
#
loop_
_entity.id
_entity.type
_entity.pdbx_description
1 polymer ?
#
loop_
_entity_poly.entity_id
_entity_poly.type
_entity_poly.pdbx_seq_one_letter_code
_entity_poly.pdbx_strand_id
1 'polypeptide(L)'
;EDVAEMHNILKKYHQFIVECHGNTLLPQFLGMYRLNVDGVETYMIVTRNVFSHRLSVYRKYDLKGSTVAREASDKEKAKELPTYKDNDF
;
A
#
# COMPACT_ATOMS: atom_id res chain seq x y z
N GLU A 1 -6.20 -8.15 12.75
CA GLU A 1 -4.77 -8.32 13.03
C GLU A 1 -4.02 -7.02 12.72
N ASP A 2 -4.13 -6.53 11.48
CA ASP A 2 -3.47 -5.31 11.00
C ASP A 2 -3.72 -4.04 11.84
N VAL A 3 -4.94 -3.84 12.34
CA VAL A 3 -5.27 -2.67 13.18
C VAL A 3 -4.53 -2.70 14.51
N ALA A 4 -4.41 -3.89 15.12
CA ALA A 4 -3.66 -4.06 16.36
C ALA A 4 -2.17 -3.86 16.11
N GLU A 5 -1.64 -4.38 15.00
CA GLU A 5 -0.26 -4.14 14.59
C GLU A 5 0.02 -2.65 14.34
N MET A 6 -0.89 -1.95 13.65
CA MET A 6 -0.80 -0.50 13.44
C MET A 6 -0.68 0.21 14.79
N HIS A 7 -1.57 -0.08 15.75
CA HIS A 7 -1.50 0.51 17.08
C HIS A 7 -0.16 0.23 17.79
N ASN A 8 0.41 -0.95 17.61
CA ASN A 8 1.71 -1.30 18.17
C ASN A 8 2.88 -0.49 17.57
N ILE A 9 2.80 -0.14 16.28
CA ILE A 9 3.87 0.62 15.61
C ILE A 9 3.66 2.14 15.61
N LEU A 10 2.43 2.63 15.87
CA LEU A 10 2.05 4.02 15.65
C LEU A 10 3.01 5.03 16.33
N LYS A 11 3.43 4.76 17.56
CA LYS A 11 4.37 5.63 18.29
C LYS A 11 5.73 5.72 17.61
N LYS A 12 6.28 4.57 17.18
CA LYS A 12 7.56 4.49 16.47
C LYS A 12 7.47 5.11 15.08
N TYR A 13 6.37 4.84 14.38
CA TYR A 13 6.08 5.44 13.08
C TYR A 13 6.03 6.97 13.17
N HIS A 14 5.25 7.52 14.11
CA HIS A 14 5.17 8.97 14.30
C HIS A 14 6.55 9.59 14.59
N GLN A 15 7.32 9.00 15.51
CA GLN A 15 8.66 9.48 15.81
C GLN A 15 9.55 9.49 14.55
N PHE A 16 9.55 8.39 13.78
CA PHE A 16 10.30 8.30 12.54
C PHE A 16 9.89 9.38 11.52
N ILE A 17 8.59 9.64 11.36
CA ILE A 17 8.08 10.69 10.47
C ILE A 17 8.57 12.07 10.89
N VAL A 18 8.61 12.36 12.20
CA VAL A 18 9.15 13.63 12.73
C VAL A 18 10.64 13.76 12.42
N GLU A 19 11.43 12.72 12.69
CA GLU A 19 12.89 12.72 12.46
C GLU A 19 13.25 12.90 10.98
N CYS A 20 12.55 12.22 10.07
CA CYS A 20 12.76 12.38 8.62
C CYS A 20 12.01 13.58 8.02
N HIS A 21 11.35 14.41 8.83
CA HIS A 21 10.56 15.57 8.38
C HIS A 21 9.53 15.20 7.29
N GLY A 22 8.94 14.02 7.39
CA GLY A 22 8.00 13.47 6.41
C GLY A 22 8.61 13.03 5.08
N ASN A 23 9.92 13.17 4.88
CA ASN A 23 10.61 12.72 3.66
C ASN A 23 10.91 11.21 3.74
N THR A 24 9.94 10.40 3.33
CA THR A 24 10.02 8.94 3.37
C THR A 24 9.26 8.28 2.22
N LEU A 25 9.65 7.05 1.90
CA LEU A 25 8.92 6.16 1.00
C LEU A 25 7.90 5.27 1.72
N LEU A 26 7.86 5.30 3.06
CA LEU A 26 6.82 4.60 3.81
C LEU A 26 5.43 5.19 3.49
N PRO A 27 4.35 4.39 3.60
CA PRO A 27 3.00 4.90 3.48
C PRO A 27 2.77 6.07 4.45
N GLN A 28 2.16 7.15 3.96
CA GLN A 28 1.75 8.26 4.81
C GLN A 28 0.34 7.99 5.33
N PHE A 29 0.20 7.53 6.57
CA PHE A 29 -1.09 7.24 7.19
C PHE A 29 -1.79 8.54 7.59
N LEU A 30 -2.98 8.77 7.05
CA LEU A 30 -3.76 10.01 7.24
C LEU A 30 -4.96 9.81 8.18
N GLY A 31 -5.45 8.57 8.30
CA GLY A 31 -6.55 8.23 9.17
C GLY A 31 -6.82 6.73 9.19
N MET A 32 -7.37 6.24 10.29
CA MET A 32 -7.81 4.86 10.45
C MET A 32 -9.22 4.86 11.02
N TYR A 33 -10.12 4.11 10.38
CA TYR A 33 -11.55 4.12 10.67
C TYR A 33 -12.07 2.69 10.80
N ARG A 34 -13.11 2.56 11.61
CA ARG A 34 -13.94 1.37 11.69
C ARG A 34 -15.37 1.74 11.32
N LEU A 35 -15.90 1.09 10.29
CA LEU A 35 -17.24 1.29 9.78
C LEU A 35 -18.09 0.08 10.15
N ASN A 36 -19.35 0.31 10.50
CA ASN A 36 -20.34 -0.74 10.67
C ASN A 36 -21.58 -0.37 9.83
N VAL A 37 -21.90 -1.20 8.85
CA VAL A 37 -23.04 -1.01 7.94
C VAL A 37 -23.76 -2.34 7.81
N ASP A 38 -25.05 -2.37 8.10
CA ASP A 38 -25.90 -3.56 8.04
C ASP A 38 -25.32 -4.77 8.81
N GLY A 39 -24.66 -4.50 9.95
CA GLY A 39 -24.03 -5.54 10.78
C GLY A 39 -22.67 -6.01 10.27
N VAL A 40 -22.19 -5.51 9.14
CA VAL A 40 -20.86 -5.79 8.59
C VAL A 40 -19.86 -4.76 9.10
N GLU A 41 -18.83 -5.23 9.79
CA GLU A 41 -17.72 -4.39 10.27
C GLU A 41 -16.59 -4.36 9.23
N THR A 42 -16.09 -3.16 8.92
CA THR A 42 -14.96 -2.97 7.99
C THR A 42 -13.96 -1.98 8.58
N TYR A 43 -12.68 -2.32 8.48
CA TYR A 43 -11.58 -1.44 8.89
C TYR A 43 -10.96 -0.81 7.65
N MET A 44 -10.67 0.49 7.71
CA MET A 44 -10.07 1.24 6.61
C MET A 44 -8.93 2.10 7.11
N ILE A 45 -7.87 2.18 6.31
CA ILE A 45 -6.77 3.12 6.49
C ILE A 45 -6.73 4.02 5.25
N VAL A 46 -6.60 5.32 5.48
CA VAL A 46 -6.42 6.31 4.43
C VAL A 46 -4.94 6.63 4.33
N THR A 47 -4.36 6.54 3.14
CA THR A 47 -2.97 6.93 2.86
C THR A 47 -2.88 7.95 1.74
N ARG A 48 -1.75 8.68 1.69
CA ARG A 48 -1.43 9.45 0.48
C ARG A 48 -1.17 8.50 -0.68
N ASN A 49 -1.79 8.78 -1.83
CA ASN A 49 -1.53 8.04 -3.06
C ASN A 49 -0.04 8.18 -3.46
N VAL A 50 0.61 7.06 -3.73
CA VAL A 50 2.00 7.01 -4.23
C VAL A 50 2.08 7.53 -5.67
N PHE A 51 1.02 7.33 -6.45
CA PHE A 51 0.93 7.83 -7.80
C PHE A 51 0.49 9.30 -7.84
N SER A 52 0.88 9.98 -8.92
CA SER A 52 0.42 11.34 -9.18
C SER A 52 -1.09 11.37 -9.36
N HIS A 53 -1.73 12.40 -8.79
CA HIS A 53 -3.15 12.69 -9.05
C HIS A 53 -3.40 13.32 -10.43
N ARG A 54 -2.34 13.69 -11.16
CA ARG A 54 -2.43 14.36 -12.48
C ARG A 54 -1.87 13.55 -13.63
N LEU A 55 -0.89 12.69 -13.36
CA LEU A 55 -0.17 11.94 -14.39
C LEU A 55 -0.65 10.49 -14.39
N SER A 56 -1.04 10.00 -15.57
CA SER A 56 -1.44 8.61 -15.75
C SER A 56 -0.26 7.67 -15.59
N VAL A 57 -0.48 6.57 -14.88
CA VAL A 57 0.49 5.48 -14.77
C VAL A 57 0.28 4.52 -15.94
N TYR A 58 1.30 4.36 -16.79
CA TYR A 58 1.22 3.48 -17.95
C TYR A 58 1.71 2.05 -17.67
N ARG A 59 2.46 1.85 -16.57
CA ARG A 59 2.96 0.53 -16.14
C ARG A 59 3.15 0.50 -14.62
N LYS A 60 2.83 -0.62 -13.98
CA LYS A 60 2.96 -0.80 -12.52
C LYS A 60 3.75 -2.07 -12.19
N TYR A 61 4.49 -2.01 -11.08
CA TYR A 61 5.23 -3.13 -10.53
C TYR A 61 5.02 -3.22 -9.01
N ASP A 62 4.89 -4.45 -8.50
CA ASP A 62 5.05 -4.80 -7.08
C ASP A 62 6.39 -5.56 -6.99
N LEU A 63 7.38 -4.99 -6.30
CA LEU A 63 8.73 -5.57 -6.20
C LEU A 63 9.03 -5.94 -4.75
N LYS A 64 9.64 -7.12 -4.55
CA LYS A 64 10.01 -7.64 -3.22
C LYS A 64 11.43 -8.17 -3.14
N GLY A 65 12.16 -8.29 -4.25
CA GLY A 65 13.53 -8.80 -4.31
C GLY A 65 13.65 -10.33 -4.18
N SER A 66 12.52 -11.05 -4.05
CA SER A 66 12.49 -12.51 -4.11
C SER A 66 12.16 -12.98 -5.53
N THR A 67 12.34 -14.28 -5.80
CA THR A 67 12.07 -14.88 -7.14
C THR A 67 10.91 -15.87 -7.14
N VAL A 68 10.60 -16.47 -5.99
CA VAL A 68 9.54 -17.48 -5.86
C VAL A 68 8.16 -16.81 -5.93
N ALA A 69 7.32 -17.23 -6.89
CA ALA A 69 5.97 -16.70 -7.11
C ALA A 69 5.92 -15.18 -7.39
N ARG A 70 6.99 -14.65 -7.98
CA ARG A 70 7.15 -13.24 -8.34
C ARG A 70 6.96 -12.97 -9.83
N GLU A 71 5.97 -13.64 -10.42
CA GLU A 71 5.44 -13.34 -11.75
C GLU A 71 3.95 -12.98 -11.65
N ALA A 72 3.47 -12.06 -12.49
CA ALA A 72 2.06 -11.76 -12.65
C ALA A 72 1.33 -12.94 -13.30
N SER A 73 0.14 -13.26 -12.81
CA SER A 73 -0.67 -14.32 -13.40
C SER A 73 -1.25 -13.89 -14.75
N ASP A 74 -1.63 -14.85 -15.60
CA ASP A 74 -2.29 -14.55 -16.89
C ASP A 74 -3.54 -13.67 -16.72
N LYS A 75 -4.30 -13.90 -15.65
CA LYS A 75 -5.47 -13.08 -15.29
C LYS A 75 -5.08 -11.62 -14.98
N GLU A 76 -3.94 -11.39 -14.33
CA GLU A 76 -3.45 -10.03 -14.06
C GLU A 76 -2.91 -9.38 -15.34
N LYS A 77 -2.15 -10.14 -16.15
CA LYS A 77 -1.58 -9.70 -17.43
C LYS A 77 -2.64 -9.32 -18.46
N ALA A 78 -3.84 -9.89 -18.36
CA ALA A 78 -4.97 -9.57 -19.24
C ALA A 78 -5.69 -8.24 -18.91
N LYS A 79 -5.36 -7.57 -17.79
CA LYS A 79 -5.94 -6.25 -17.46
C LYS A 79 -5.36 -5.14 -18.34
N GLU A 80 -6.08 -4.05 -18.51
CA GLU A 80 -5.59 -2.87 -19.25
C GLU A 80 -4.32 -2.27 -18.64
N LEU A 81 -4.23 -2.26 -17.29
CA LEU A 81 -3.04 -1.81 -16.56
C LEU A 81 -2.62 -2.88 -15.52
N PRO A 82 -1.88 -3.92 -15.95
CA PRO A 82 -1.40 -4.99 -15.09
C PRO A 82 -0.47 -4.48 -13.99
N THR A 83 -0.39 -5.24 -12.90
CA THR A 83 0.63 -5.09 -11.87
C THR A 83 1.66 -6.22 -12.03
N TYR A 84 2.76 -5.90 -12.67
CA TYR A 84 3.88 -6.81 -12.88
C TYR A 84 4.64 -7.07 -11.57
N LYS A 85 5.45 -8.13 -11.54
CA LYS A 85 6.29 -8.47 -10.38
C LYS A 85 7.76 -8.59 -10.79
N ASP A 86 8.61 -9.03 -9.86
CA ASP A 86 10.06 -9.06 -10.01
C ASP A 86 10.55 -9.84 -11.25
N ASN A 87 9.94 -10.98 -11.58
CA ASN A 87 10.35 -11.79 -12.74
C ASN A 87 9.78 -11.26 -14.07
N ASP A 88 8.86 -10.28 -14.02
CA ASP A 88 8.34 -9.59 -15.19
C ASP A 88 9.08 -8.26 -15.48
N PHE A 89 9.99 -7.84 -14.58
CA PHE A 89 10.78 -6.61 -14.69
C PHE A 89 12.00 -6.82 -15.60
#